data_AF-A0AAX2RLI6-F1
#
_entry.id   AF-A0AAX2RLI6-F1
#
_cell.length_a   1.000
_cell.length_b   1.000
_cell.length_c   1.000
_cell.angle_alpha   90.00
_cell.angle_beta   90.00
_cell.angle_gamma   90.00
#
_symmetry.space_group_name_H-M   'P 1'
#
loop_
_entity.id
_entity.type
_entity.pdbx_description
1 polymer ?
#
loop_
_entity_poly.entity_id
_entity_poly.type
_entity_poly.pdbx_seq_one_letter_code
_entity_poly.pdbx_strand_id
1 'polypeptide(L)'
;MKQPAVDDSSAFAAVARAFLEGANLARCDVRDGIVTTKVVFGRERLDDGRPSISLAAADAKSMWYYAYNMLSIDGMSSHAIFDPSVRQSSVIRRAMDGSDVVLTFESIPCGDGVIVVLGNRTTPQLFLEELVREVEAEVVASRADRADEWPEIDLIQVVGEQFAAGRGVVRLQPGMTDAMIAAVIKAAASHGKPFQVIPAKSAGATK
;
A
#
# COMPACT_ATOMS: atom_id res chain seq x y z
N MET A 1 -27.17 20.76 -16.00
CA MET A 1 -25.72 20.62 -15.76
C MET A 1 -25.17 19.73 -16.87
N LYS A 2 -24.16 20.19 -17.63
CA LYS A 2 -23.52 19.37 -18.66
C LYS A 2 -22.67 18.32 -17.97
N GLN A 3 -22.94 17.06 -18.26
CA GLN A 3 -22.10 15.92 -17.88
C GLN A 3 -20.70 16.19 -18.44
N PRO A 4 -19.63 16.19 -17.62
CA PRO A 4 -18.28 16.39 -18.12
C PRO A 4 -17.98 15.29 -19.14
N ALA A 5 -17.31 15.65 -20.25
CA ALA A 5 -16.90 14.70 -21.26
C ALA A 5 -16.14 13.56 -20.60
N VAL A 6 -16.61 12.33 -20.81
CA VAL A 6 -16.02 11.12 -20.23
C VAL A 6 -14.67 10.93 -20.92
N ASP A 7 -13.58 11.13 -20.18
CA ASP A 7 -12.24 10.82 -20.67
C ASP A 7 -12.06 9.30 -20.70
N ASP A 8 -12.47 8.70 -21.82
CA ASP A 8 -12.40 7.26 -22.11
C ASP A 8 -10.96 6.74 -22.30
N SER A 9 -9.97 7.65 -22.32
CA SER A 9 -8.55 7.32 -22.49
C SER A 9 -7.80 7.12 -21.17
N SER A 10 -8.43 7.41 -20.03
CA SER A 10 -7.81 7.28 -18.71
C SER A 10 -7.53 5.83 -18.32
N ALA A 11 -6.49 5.61 -17.49
CA ALA A 11 -6.16 4.27 -16.97
C ALA A 11 -7.36 3.63 -16.23
N PHE A 12 -8.14 4.45 -15.51
CA PHE A 12 -9.35 3.95 -14.83
C PHE A 12 -10.47 3.57 -15.81
N ALA A 13 -10.58 4.25 -16.96
CA ALA A 13 -11.54 3.86 -18.00
C ALA A 13 -11.24 2.46 -18.55
N ALA A 14 -9.96 2.08 -18.69
CA ALA A 14 -9.57 0.73 -19.06
C ALA A 14 -9.95 -0.31 -17.98
N VAL A 15 -9.78 0.03 -16.70
CA VAL A 15 -10.27 -0.81 -15.59
C VAL A 15 -11.79 -0.98 -15.65
N ALA A 16 -12.54 0.11 -15.75
CA ALA A 16 -14.01 0.07 -15.83
C ALA A 16 -14.51 -0.75 -17.04
N ARG A 17 -13.82 -0.65 -18.19
CA ARG A 17 -14.14 -1.46 -19.38
C ARG A 17 -13.95 -2.96 -19.13
N ALA A 18 -12.90 -3.36 -18.41
CA ALA A 18 -12.72 -4.78 -18.04
C ALA A 18 -13.90 -5.34 -17.22
N PHE A 19 -14.54 -4.50 -16.38
CA PHE A 19 -15.76 -4.86 -15.65
C PHE A 19 -16.98 -4.97 -16.57
N LEU A 20 -17.13 -4.08 -17.57
CA LEU A 20 -18.16 -4.24 -18.60
C LEU A 20 -17.98 -5.52 -19.42
N GLU A 21 -16.74 -5.92 -19.65
CA GLU A 21 -16.38 -7.18 -20.31
C GLU A 21 -16.50 -8.40 -19.37
N GLY A 22 -17.08 -8.23 -18.18
CA GLY A 22 -17.47 -9.30 -17.26
C GLY A 22 -16.45 -9.65 -16.18
N ALA A 23 -15.48 -8.78 -15.87
CA ALA A 23 -14.74 -8.90 -14.62
C ALA A 23 -15.66 -8.54 -13.44
N ASN A 24 -15.46 -9.23 -12.32
CA ASN A 24 -16.19 -8.97 -11.08
C ASN A 24 -15.27 -8.51 -9.95
N LEU A 25 -13.99 -8.84 -10.05
CA LEU A 25 -12.96 -8.50 -9.09
C LEU A 25 -11.78 -7.85 -9.80
N ALA A 26 -11.12 -6.92 -9.12
CA ALA A 26 -9.80 -6.46 -9.50
C ALA A 26 -8.93 -6.22 -8.27
N ARG A 27 -7.62 -6.43 -8.40
CA ARG A 27 -6.61 -6.11 -7.38
C ARG A 27 -5.45 -5.37 -8.03
N CYS A 28 -4.94 -4.36 -7.33
CA CYS A 28 -3.75 -3.63 -7.72
C CYS A 28 -2.88 -3.34 -6.50
N ASP A 29 -1.64 -3.81 -6.55
CA ASP A 29 -0.67 -3.64 -5.48
C ASP A 29 0.25 -2.47 -5.81
N VAL A 30 0.10 -1.37 -5.09
CA VAL A 30 0.89 -0.16 -5.29
C VAL A 30 1.88 -0.03 -4.15
N ARG A 31 3.10 -0.52 -4.37
CA ARG A 31 4.20 -0.48 -3.40
C ARG A 31 5.13 0.70 -3.64
N ASP A 32 5.90 1.04 -2.63
CA ASP A 32 6.98 2.01 -2.72
C ASP A 32 8.22 1.34 -3.32
N GLY A 33 8.97 2.09 -4.12
CA GLY A 33 10.17 1.59 -4.80
C GLY A 33 9.94 0.71 -6.03
N ILE A 34 8.70 0.26 -6.30
CA ILE A 34 8.38 -0.42 -7.57
C ILE A 34 8.13 0.60 -8.68
N VAL A 35 8.65 0.33 -9.88
CA VAL A 35 8.49 1.20 -11.05
C VAL A 35 7.16 0.93 -11.77
N THR A 36 6.74 -0.32 -11.81
CA THR A 36 5.55 -0.78 -12.52
C THR A 36 4.69 -1.66 -11.63
N THR A 37 3.37 -1.57 -11.82
CA THR A 37 2.38 -2.42 -11.16
C THR A 37 1.37 -2.95 -12.18
N LYS A 38 0.46 -3.82 -11.74
CA LYS A 38 -0.59 -4.40 -12.56
C LYS A 38 -1.93 -4.37 -11.84
N VAL A 39 -2.99 -4.11 -12.60
CA VAL A 39 -4.36 -4.42 -12.20
C VAL A 39 -4.67 -5.82 -12.70
N VAL A 40 -4.85 -6.75 -11.79
CA VAL A 40 -5.21 -8.15 -12.05
C VAL A 40 -6.71 -8.30 -11.87
N PHE A 41 -7.37 -9.03 -12.77
CA PHE A 41 -8.82 -9.19 -12.80
C PHE A 41 -9.26 -10.62 -12.51
N GLY A 42 -10.55 -10.78 -12.20
CA GLY A 42 -11.17 -12.08 -11.97
C GLY A 42 -12.69 -12.04 -11.98
N ARG A 43 -13.34 -13.21 -12.09
CA ARG A 43 -14.81 -13.35 -11.95
C ARG A 43 -15.25 -13.84 -10.58
N GLU A 44 -14.63 -14.91 -10.10
CA GLU A 44 -14.88 -15.46 -8.77
C GLU A 44 -13.59 -15.43 -7.93
N ARG A 45 -12.45 -15.56 -8.60
CA ARG A 45 -11.09 -15.44 -8.06
C ARG A 45 -10.25 -14.62 -9.02
N LEU A 46 -9.22 -13.97 -8.49
CA LEU A 46 -8.23 -13.25 -9.30
C LEU A 46 -7.46 -14.19 -10.22
N ASP A 47 -6.94 -13.64 -11.31
CA ASP A 47 -6.08 -14.31 -12.29
C ASP A 47 -6.73 -15.54 -12.96
N ASP A 48 -8.02 -15.42 -13.30
CA ASP A 48 -8.81 -16.44 -13.98
C ASP A 48 -8.52 -16.54 -15.50
N GLY A 49 -7.36 -16.05 -15.93
CA GLY A 49 -6.94 -15.97 -17.34
C GLY A 49 -7.32 -14.68 -18.06
N ARG A 50 -7.98 -13.72 -17.39
CA ARG A 50 -8.22 -12.37 -17.92
C ARG A 50 -6.90 -11.57 -18.04
N PRO A 51 -6.73 -10.77 -19.11
CA PRO A 51 -5.53 -9.96 -19.26
C PRO A 51 -5.44 -8.90 -18.16
N SER A 52 -4.25 -8.77 -17.57
CA SER A 52 -3.95 -7.69 -16.62
C SER A 52 -3.60 -6.39 -17.34
N ILE A 53 -3.82 -5.26 -16.68
CA ILE A 53 -3.41 -3.94 -17.17
C ILE A 53 -2.12 -3.56 -16.44
N SER A 54 -1.02 -3.40 -17.18
CA SER A 54 0.26 -2.95 -16.63
C SER A 54 0.35 -1.43 -16.67
N LEU A 55 0.79 -0.82 -15.57
CA LEU A 55 0.86 0.63 -15.39
C LEU A 55 2.17 1.02 -14.70
N ALA A 56 2.64 2.24 -14.88
CA ALA A 56 3.64 2.80 -13.97
C ALA A 56 3.04 2.93 -12.56
N ALA A 57 3.84 2.71 -11.52
CA ALA A 57 3.36 2.81 -10.15
C ALA A 57 2.85 4.23 -9.82
N ALA A 58 3.48 5.27 -10.37
CA ALA A 58 3.04 6.65 -10.25
C ALA A 58 1.65 6.87 -10.86
N ASP A 59 1.42 6.34 -12.07
CA ASP A 59 0.13 6.45 -12.76
C ASP A 59 -0.97 5.69 -12.00
N ALA A 60 -0.64 4.53 -11.43
CA ALA A 60 -1.57 3.79 -10.57
C ALA A 60 -1.94 4.59 -9.31
N LYS A 61 -0.99 5.25 -8.64
CA LYS A 61 -1.26 6.15 -7.50
C LYS A 61 -2.22 7.28 -7.90
N SER A 62 -1.92 7.98 -9.00
CA SER A 62 -2.78 9.05 -9.51
C SER A 62 -4.16 8.55 -9.93
N MET A 63 -4.24 7.38 -10.55
CA MET A 63 -5.49 6.74 -10.97
C MET A 63 -6.39 6.43 -9.76
N TRP A 64 -5.85 5.84 -8.69
CA TRP A 64 -6.64 5.52 -7.50
C TRP A 64 -7.06 6.77 -6.72
N TYR A 65 -6.19 7.77 -6.63
CA TYR A 65 -6.53 9.07 -6.05
C TYR A 65 -7.70 9.73 -6.81
N TYR A 66 -7.64 9.73 -8.14
CA TYR A 66 -8.74 10.23 -8.97
C TYR A 66 -10.01 9.40 -8.78
N ALA A 67 -9.94 8.07 -8.84
CA ALA A 67 -11.10 7.21 -8.73
C ALA A 67 -11.84 7.41 -7.40
N TYR A 68 -11.11 7.41 -6.29
CA TYR A 68 -11.72 7.62 -4.98
C TYR A 68 -12.27 9.04 -4.81
N ASN A 69 -11.50 10.07 -5.15
CA ASN A 69 -11.91 11.45 -4.86
C ASN A 69 -12.97 12.00 -5.81
N MET A 70 -12.98 11.53 -7.07
CA MET A 70 -13.81 12.12 -8.12
C MET A 70 -14.96 11.21 -8.58
N LEU A 71 -14.83 9.89 -8.42
CA LEU A 71 -15.83 8.93 -8.89
C LEU A 71 -16.63 8.27 -7.77
N SER A 72 -16.25 8.50 -6.51
CA SER A 72 -17.06 8.06 -5.38
C SER A 72 -18.44 8.71 -5.40
N ILE A 73 -19.46 7.92 -5.09
CA ILE A 73 -20.82 8.41 -4.89
C ILE A 73 -20.86 9.18 -3.57
N ASP A 74 -21.42 10.38 -3.59
CA ASP A 74 -21.56 11.24 -2.42
C ASP A 74 -22.17 10.49 -1.22
N GLY A 75 -21.49 10.58 -0.06
CA GLY A 75 -21.92 9.93 1.18
C GLY A 75 -21.60 8.44 1.30
N MET A 76 -21.00 7.82 0.28
CA MET A 76 -20.64 6.39 0.29
C MET A 76 -19.17 6.13 0.64
N SER A 77 -18.31 7.16 0.62
CA SER A 77 -16.91 7.08 1.03
C SER A 77 -16.79 7.04 2.56
N SER A 78 -15.93 6.16 3.08
CA SER A 78 -15.62 6.15 4.52
C SER A 78 -14.82 7.36 4.97
N HIS A 79 -14.15 8.06 4.04
CA HIS A 79 -13.36 9.25 4.29
C HIS A 79 -13.59 10.30 3.19
N ALA A 80 -13.36 11.57 3.51
CA ALA A 80 -13.60 12.66 2.56
C ALA A 80 -12.59 12.67 1.39
N ILE A 81 -11.35 12.25 1.64
CA ILE A 81 -10.26 12.25 0.66
C ILE A 81 -9.49 10.93 0.79
N PHE A 82 -9.01 10.44 -0.35
CA PHE A 82 -8.14 9.27 -0.43
C PHE A 82 -6.82 9.50 0.31
N ASP A 83 -6.54 8.60 1.24
CA ASP A 83 -5.31 8.53 2.01
C ASP A 83 -4.82 7.07 2.00
N PRO A 84 -3.72 6.76 1.27
CA PRO A 84 -3.23 5.39 1.16
C PRO A 84 -2.67 4.83 2.47
N SER A 85 -2.50 5.65 3.51
CA SER A 85 -2.01 5.22 4.82
C SER A 85 -3.09 4.66 5.73
N VAL A 86 -4.37 4.82 5.40
CA VAL A 86 -5.51 4.35 6.20
C VAL A 86 -6.40 3.37 5.42
N ARG A 87 -7.08 2.48 6.15
CA ARG A 87 -8.06 1.55 5.55
C ARG A 87 -9.28 2.36 5.11
N GLN A 88 -9.58 2.36 3.82
CA GLN A 88 -10.71 3.13 3.28
C GLN A 88 -11.58 2.28 2.37
N SER A 89 -12.85 2.68 2.28
CA SER A 89 -13.84 2.07 1.40
C SER A 89 -14.65 3.16 0.73
N SER A 90 -15.25 2.83 -0.41
CA SER A 90 -16.21 3.68 -1.11
C SER A 90 -17.05 2.87 -2.10
N VAL A 91 -18.06 3.52 -2.68
CA VAL A 91 -18.73 3.06 -3.90
C VAL A 91 -18.41 4.04 -5.01
N ILE A 92 -17.75 3.56 -6.06
CA ILE A 92 -17.40 4.36 -7.22
C ILE A 92 -18.36 4.08 -8.38
N ARG A 93 -18.75 5.12 -9.10
CA ARG A 93 -19.59 5.03 -10.30
C ARG A 93 -18.87 5.66 -11.49
N ARG A 94 -18.80 4.92 -12.59
CA ARG A 94 -18.25 5.42 -13.85
C ARG A 94 -19.18 5.07 -15.01
N ALA A 95 -19.64 6.08 -15.73
CA ALA A 95 -20.30 5.89 -17.01
C ALA A 95 -19.24 5.53 -18.07
N MET A 96 -19.47 4.48 -18.83
CA MET A 96 -18.61 3.94 -19.90
C MET A 96 -19.49 3.33 -20.99
N ASP A 97 -19.26 3.69 -22.26
CA ASP A 97 -19.94 3.09 -23.41
C ASP A 97 -21.49 3.06 -23.30
N GLY A 98 -22.06 4.11 -22.69
CA GLY A 98 -23.51 4.24 -22.46
C GLY A 98 -24.07 3.40 -21.29
N SER A 99 -23.21 2.70 -20.55
CA SER A 99 -23.57 1.92 -19.35
C SER A 99 -22.88 2.47 -18.11
N ASP A 100 -23.45 2.22 -16.92
CA ASP A 100 -22.81 2.54 -15.65
C ASP A 100 -22.11 1.31 -15.07
N VAL A 101 -20.84 1.49 -14.72
CA VAL A 101 -20.08 0.55 -13.90
C VAL A 101 -20.10 1.07 -12.46
N VAL A 102 -20.65 0.27 -11.55
CA VAL A 102 -20.70 0.60 -10.11
C VAL A 102 -19.89 -0.43 -9.34
N LEU A 103 -18.81 0.02 -8.72
CA LEU A 103 -17.85 -0.84 -8.03
C LEU A 103 -17.80 -0.47 -6.55
N THR A 104 -17.68 -1.47 -5.70
CA THR A 104 -17.17 -1.27 -4.34
C THR A 104 -15.65 -1.13 -4.44
N PHE A 105 -15.13 -0.12 -3.78
CA PHE A 105 -13.70 0.19 -3.69
C PHE A 105 -13.23 -0.09 -2.27
N GLU A 106 -12.14 -0.83 -2.13
CA GLU A 106 -11.49 -1.10 -0.85
C GLU A 106 -9.99 -0.83 -0.98
N SER A 107 -9.42 0.02 -0.12
CA SER A 107 -7.98 0.24 -0.03
C SER A 107 -7.44 -0.21 1.30
N ILE A 108 -6.39 -1.04 1.26
CA ILE A 108 -5.79 -1.71 2.41
C ILE A 108 -4.30 -1.30 2.49
N PRO A 109 -3.89 -0.53 3.52
CA PRO A 109 -2.50 -0.14 3.71
C PRO A 109 -1.63 -1.34 4.04
N CYS A 110 -0.48 -1.47 3.38
CA CYS A 110 0.40 -2.63 3.52
C CYS A 110 1.79 -2.30 4.10
N GLY A 111 1.95 -1.09 4.64
CA GLY A 111 3.16 -0.63 5.34
C GLY A 111 4.19 0.01 4.42
N ASP A 112 4.35 -0.52 3.20
CA ASP A 112 5.18 0.02 2.13
C ASP A 112 4.36 0.45 0.90
N GLY A 113 3.09 0.80 1.11
CA GLY A 113 2.18 1.18 0.05
C GLY A 113 0.72 0.84 0.37
N VAL A 114 -0.07 0.63 -0.68
CA VAL A 114 -1.51 0.33 -0.58
C VAL A 114 -1.90 -0.75 -1.60
N ILE A 115 -2.77 -1.66 -1.18
CA ILE A 115 -3.42 -2.62 -2.05
C ILE A 115 -4.85 -2.11 -2.27
N VAL A 116 -5.24 -1.94 -3.53
CA VAL A 116 -6.61 -1.56 -3.90
C VAL A 116 -7.31 -2.77 -4.47
N VAL A 117 -8.51 -3.03 -3.97
CA VAL A 117 -9.41 -4.09 -4.42
C VAL A 117 -10.72 -3.46 -4.89
N LEU A 118 -11.22 -3.94 -6.01
CA LEU A 118 -12.52 -3.55 -6.56
C LEU A 118 -13.42 -4.77 -6.67
N GLY A 119 -14.70 -4.60 -6.36
CA GLY A 119 -15.73 -5.60 -6.60
C GLY A 119 -16.93 -5.02 -7.33
N ASN A 120 -17.47 -5.77 -8.29
CA ASN A 120 -18.66 -5.38 -9.02
C ASN A 120 -19.90 -5.52 -8.14
N ARG A 121 -20.65 -4.43 -7.95
CA ARG A 121 -21.83 -4.43 -7.06
C ARG A 121 -23.02 -5.23 -7.59
N THR A 122 -23.01 -5.63 -8.87
CA THR A 122 -24.05 -6.50 -9.44
C THR A 122 -23.75 -7.99 -9.24
N THR A 123 -22.60 -8.33 -8.65
CA THR A 123 -22.18 -9.71 -8.40
C THR A 123 -22.26 -10.07 -6.92
N PRO A 124 -22.26 -11.37 -6.56
CA PRO A 124 -22.30 -11.79 -5.17
C PRO A 124 -21.21 -11.12 -4.33
N GLN A 125 -21.63 -10.44 -3.27
CA GLN A 125 -20.73 -9.67 -2.40
C GLN A 125 -19.64 -10.53 -1.74
N LEU A 126 -19.94 -11.82 -1.53
CA LEU A 126 -19.03 -12.81 -0.97
C LEU A 126 -17.69 -12.86 -1.72
N PHE A 127 -17.68 -12.71 -3.05
CA PHE A 127 -16.43 -12.75 -3.83
C PHE A 127 -15.46 -11.64 -3.43
N LEU A 128 -15.98 -10.43 -3.20
CA LEU A 128 -15.17 -9.30 -2.76
C LEU A 128 -14.76 -9.48 -1.29
N GLU A 129 -15.68 -9.90 -0.43
CA GLU A 129 -15.41 -10.10 1.00
C GLU A 129 -14.32 -11.15 1.25
N GLU A 130 -14.36 -12.26 0.51
CA GLU A 130 -13.31 -13.27 0.54
C GLU A 130 -11.97 -12.71 0.10
N LEU A 131 -11.93 -11.98 -1.02
CA LEU A 131 -10.70 -11.37 -1.53
C LEU A 131 -10.12 -10.33 -0.56
N VAL A 132 -10.95 -9.46 0.01
CA VAL A 132 -10.52 -8.46 1.01
C VAL A 132 -9.92 -9.18 2.22
N ARG A 133 -10.57 -10.23 2.72
CA ARG A 133 -10.07 -11.02 3.85
C ARG A 133 -8.74 -11.69 3.54
N GLU A 134 -8.58 -12.25 2.34
CA GLU A 134 -7.31 -12.84 1.89
C GLU A 134 -6.19 -11.80 1.83
N VAL A 135 -6.46 -10.62 1.27
CA VAL A 135 -5.48 -9.52 1.20
C VAL A 135 -5.11 -9.01 2.59
N GLU A 136 -6.08 -8.85 3.49
CA GLU A 136 -5.80 -8.43 4.87
C GLU A 136 -4.95 -9.47 5.61
N ALA A 137 -5.23 -10.77 5.42
CA ALA A 137 -4.41 -11.84 5.98
C ALA A 137 -2.98 -11.84 5.42
N GLU A 138 -2.81 -11.63 4.11
CA GLU A 138 -1.49 -11.50 3.46
C GLU A 138 -0.69 -10.33 4.02
N VAL A 139 -1.33 -9.17 4.23
CA VAL A 139 -0.70 -7.98 4.82
C VAL A 139 -0.25 -8.26 6.27
N VAL A 140 -1.08 -8.94 7.06
CA VAL A 140 -0.73 -9.32 8.44
C VAL A 140 0.43 -10.30 8.45
N ALA A 141 0.39 -11.35 7.62
CA ALA A 141 1.48 -12.33 7.51
C ALA A 141 2.80 -11.68 7.08
N SER A 142 2.77 -10.81 6.08
CA SER A 142 3.96 -10.09 5.61
C SER A 142 4.57 -9.17 6.68
N ARG A 143 3.75 -8.64 7.60
CA ARG A 143 4.25 -7.87 8.76
C ARG A 143 4.83 -8.77 9.84
N ALA A 144 4.23 -9.93 10.07
CA ALA A 144 4.75 -10.92 11.02
C ALA A 144 6.09 -11.48 10.55
N ASP A 145 6.25 -11.80 9.27
CA ASP A 145 7.53 -12.27 8.71
C ASP A 145 8.64 -11.21 8.85
N ARG A 146 8.32 -9.92 8.69
CA ARG A 146 9.27 -8.82 8.97
C ARG A 146 9.61 -8.68 10.46
N ALA A 147 8.72 -9.11 11.35
CA ALA A 147 8.96 -9.14 12.79
C ALA A 147 9.72 -10.41 13.23
N ASP A 148 9.62 -11.51 12.47
CA ASP A 148 10.34 -12.77 12.73
C ASP A 148 11.73 -12.81 12.06
N GLU A 149 11.95 -12.06 10.97
CA GLU A 149 13.29 -11.90 10.35
C GLU A 149 14.26 -11.09 11.22
N TRP A 150 13.75 -10.36 12.21
CA TRP A 150 14.56 -9.62 13.16
C TRP A 150 13.94 -9.83 14.53
N PRO A 151 14.52 -10.67 15.41
CA PRO A 151 14.10 -10.64 16.79
C PRO A 151 14.20 -9.17 17.20
N GLU A 152 13.14 -8.67 17.80
CA GLU A 152 13.03 -7.36 18.41
C GLU A 152 14.08 -7.30 19.53
N ILE A 153 15.35 -7.28 19.12
CA ILE A 153 16.49 -7.01 19.95
C ILE A 153 16.25 -5.56 20.29
N ASP A 154 15.70 -5.34 21.48
CA ASP A 154 15.48 -4.01 22.02
C ASP A 154 16.80 -3.25 21.86
N LEU A 155 16.83 -2.39 20.83
CA LEU A 155 18.03 -1.66 20.43
C LEU A 155 18.53 -0.81 21.59
N ILE A 156 17.64 -0.45 22.53
CA ILE A 156 17.95 0.23 23.78
C ILE A 156 18.68 -0.72 24.74
N GLN A 157 18.26 -1.97 24.85
CA GLN A 157 18.94 -2.99 25.66
C GLN A 157 20.35 -3.30 25.13
N VAL A 158 20.52 -3.43 23.81
CA VAL A 158 21.86 -3.65 23.22
C VAL A 158 22.78 -2.46 23.43
N VAL A 159 22.26 -1.23 23.32
CA VAL A 159 23.04 -0.03 23.68
C VAL A 159 23.40 -0.08 25.17
N GLY A 160 22.47 -0.41 26.05
CA GLY A 160 22.72 -0.55 27.48
C GLY A 160 23.84 -1.55 27.78
N GLU A 161 23.82 -2.73 27.16
CA GLU A 161 24.84 -3.79 27.35
C GLU A 161 26.21 -3.39 26.79
N GLN A 162 26.27 -2.73 25.63
CA GLN A 162 27.54 -2.23 25.05
C GLN A 162 28.16 -1.10 25.88
N PHE A 163 27.34 -0.24 26.47
CA PHE A 163 27.82 0.84 27.34
C PHE A 163 28.21 0.33 28.74
N ALA A 164 27.49 -0.66 29.27
CA ALA A 164 27.88 -1.38 30.48
C ALA A 164 29.22 -2.11 30.30
N ALA A 165 29.46 -2.68 29.12
CA ALA A 165 30.74 -3.29 28.74
C ALA A 165 31.85 -2.29 28.38
N GLY A 166 31.61 -0.97 28.48
CA GLY A 166 32.60 0.07 28.24
C GLY A 166 32.96 0.31 26.76
N ARG A 167 32.16 -0.23 25.83
CA ARG A 167 32.47 -0.23 24.39
C ARG A 167 31.89 0.95 23.61
N GLY A 168 31.04 1.79 24.19
CA GLY A 168 30.71 3.15 23.72
C GLY A 168 30.51 3.32 22.20
N VAL A 169 29.87 2.36 21.53
CA VAL A 169 29.68 2.38 20.08
C VAL A 169 28.21 2.15 19.77
N VAL A 170 27.64 3.07 18.99
CA VAL A 170 26.29 2.99 18.43
C VAL A 170 26.42 2.66 16.95
N ARG A 171 25.95 1.50 16.52
CA ARG A 171 25.92 1.13 15.10
C ARG A 171 24.53 1.38 14.54
N LEU A 172 24.41 2.32 13.61
CA LEU A 172 23.17 2.54 12.88
C LEU A 172 23.01 1.45 11.83
N GLN A 173 21.78 0.95 11.67
CA GLN A 173 21.46 -0.10 10.72
C GLN A 173 20.67 0.45 9.52
N PRO A 174 20.84 -0.13 8.32
CA PRO A 174 20.03 0.26 7.17
C PRO A 174 18.54 0.10 7.47
N GLY A 175 17.72 1.08 7.09
CA GLY A 175 16.27 1.05 7.34
C GLY A 175 15.82 1.60 8.69
N MET A 176 16.73 2.06 9.55
CA MET A 176 16.35 2.84 10.74
C MET A 176 15.66 4.16 10.32
N THR A 177 14.51 4.44 10.91
CA THR A 177 13.87 5.75 10.78
C THR A 177 14.59 6.79 11.64
N ASP A 178 14.45 8.07 11.29
CA ASP A 178 15.05 9.17 12.07
C ASP A 178 14.62 9.15 13.54
N ALA A 179 13.38 8.75 13.82
CA ALA A 179 12.86 8.58 15.18
C ALA A 179 13.62 7.50 15.96
N MET A 180 13.93 6.37 15.31
CA MET A 180 14.70 5.28 15.91
C MET A 180 16.15 5.70 16.16
N ILE A 181 16.78 6.38 15.19
CA ILE A 181 18.14 6.91 15.34
C ILE A 181 18.20 7.88 16.52
N ALA A 182 17.25 8.81 16.60
CA ALA A 182 17.17 9.77 17.70
C ALA A 182 16.98 9.09 19.06
N ALA A 183 16.15 8.05 19.15
CA ALA A 183 15.95 7.29 20.40
C ALA A 183 17.24 6.60 20.86
N VAL A 184 17.95 5.93 19.95
CA VAL A 184 19.21 5.22 20.22
C VAL A 184 20.31 6.20 20.66
N ILE A 185 20.42 7.36 20.00
CA ILE A 185 21.40 8.39 20.36
C ILE A 185 21.08 8.99 21.74
N LYS A 186 19.80 9.25 22.05
CA LYS A 186 19.40 9.75 23.38
C LYS A 186 19.71 8.73 24.48
N ALA A 187 19.44 7.45 24.25
CA ALA A 187 19.77 6.38 25.18
C ALA A 187 21.29 6.33 25.45
N ALA A 188 22.09 6.32 24.39
CA ALA A 188 23.56 6.37 24.47
C ALA A 188 24.07 7.60 25.25
N ALA A 189 23.52 8.79 24.96
CA ALA A 189 23.90 10.03 25.64
C ALA A 189 23.57 10.02 27.14
N SER A 190 22.49 9.34 27.55
CA SER A 190 22.09 9.25 28.95
C SER A 190 23.12 8.55 29.86
N HIS A 191 24.03 7.76 29.27
CA HIS A 191 25.12 7.10 30.00
C HIS A 191 26.29 8.03 30.35
N GLY A 192 26.28 9.30 29.89
CA GLY A 192 27.26 10.32 30.29
C GLY A 192 28.70 10.05 29.85
N LYS A 193 28.90 9.15 28.87
CA LYS A 193 30.21 8.78 28.33
C LYS A 193 30.32 9.16 26.85
N PRO A 194 31.51 9.56 26.36
CA PRO A 194 31.73 9.72 24.92
C PRO A 194 31.45 8.41 24.18
N PHE A 195 30.84 8.50 23.00
CA PHE A 195 30.55 7.35 22.16
C PHE A 195 30.75 7.65 20.68
N GLN A 196 30.98 6.59 19.90
CA GLN A 196 31.13 6.68 18.45
C GLN A 196 29.87 6.18 17.76
N VAL A 197 29.36 6.95 16.80
CA VAL A 197 28.28 6.51 15.90
C VAL A 197 28.91 5.97 14.63
N ILE A 198 28.61 4.72 14.30
CA ILE A 198 28.97 4.10 13.03
C ILE A 198 27.73 4.13 12.14
N PRO A 199 27.75 4.86 11.03
CA PRO A 199 26.60 4.92 10.12
C PRO A 199 26.35 3.56 9.47
N ALA A 200 25.11 3.33 9.07
CA ALA A 200 24.74 2.18 8.26
C ALA A 200 25.53 2.22 6.95
N LYS A 201 26.17 1.11 6.57
CA LYS A 201 26.78 1.02 5.24
C LYS A 201 25.68 1.15 4.19
N SER A 202 25.72 2.23 3.43
CA SER A 202 24.88 2.40 2.25
C SER A 202 25.31 1.33 1.24
N ALA A 203 24.37 0.52 0.75
CA ALA A 203 24.58 -0.23 -0.49
C ALA A 203 24.67 0.78 -1.64
N GLY A 204 25.86 1.33 -1.88
CA GLY A 204 26.04 2.38 -2.91
C GLY A 204 27.26 3.29 -2.79
N ALA A 205 28.32 2.91 -2.07
CA ALA A 205 29.59 3.65 -2.13
C ALA A 205 30.75 2.69 -2.41
N THR A 206 30.73 2.07 -3.59
CA THR A 206 31.96 1.62 -4.25
C THR A 206 32.69 2.86 -4.78
N LYS A 207 33.88 3.11 -4.24
CA LYS A 207 34.94 3.85 -4.92
C LYS A 207 35.80 2.86 -5.69
#